data_AF-A0A1F4XDM9-F1
#
_entry.id   AF-A0A1F4XDM9-F1
#
_cell.length_a   1.000
_cell.length_b   1.000
_cell.length_c   1.000
_cell.angle_alpha   90.00
_cell.angle_beta   90.00
_cell.angle_gamma   90.00
#
_symmetry.space_group_name_H-M   'P 1'
#
loop_
_entity.id
_entity.type
_entity.pdbx_description
1 polymer ?
#
loop_
_entity_poly.entity_id
_entity_poly.type
_entity_poly.pdbx_seq_one_letter_code
_entity_poly.pdbx_strand_id
1 'polypeptide(L)'
;MGLEFINRIIRTSLIVSALSFLFVSVYRNFLFGLGLFLGTAWGCLNLFFITQLVVEAFSLKKPNKGKLTLILLIKFPLLYYAGYILLRLKYFPVESLLIGFTLIFAITFLKALGQVVLPSVSRGDKKISPLNPDKINSTNKSLR
;
A
#
# COMPACT_ATOMS: atom_id res chain seq x y z
N MET A 1 -7.79 -10.66 -4.12
CA MET A 1 -7.36 -10.08 -2.83
C MET A 1 -6.05 -9.26 -2.92
N GLY A 2 -5.02 -9.70 -3.67
CA GLY A 2 -3.74 -8.97 -3.74
C GLY A 2 -3.79 -7.58 -4.42
N LEU A 3 -4.50 -7.46 -5.56
CA LEU A 3 -4.60 -6.19 -6.30
C LEU A 3 -5.33 -5.09 -5.51
N GLU A 4 -6.44 -5.44 -4.86
CA GLU A 4 -7.18 -4.51 -4.00
C GLU A 4 -6.35 -4.04 -2.81
N PHE A 5 -5.52 -4.93 -2.24
CA PHE A 5 -4.63 -4.58 -1.14
C PHE A 5 -3.63 -3.50 -1.55
N ILE A 6 -3.05 -3.62 -2.74
CA ILE A 6 -2.11 -2.66 -3.33
C ILE A 6 -2.81 -1.34 -3.67
N ASN A 7 -4.00 -1.39 -4.28
CA ASN A 7 -4.75 -0.17 -4.57
C ASN A 7 -5.10 0.61 -3.29
N ARG A 8 -5.43 -0.10 -2.20
CA ARG A 8 -5.60 0.50 -0.88
C ARG A 8 -4.30 1.12 -0.35
N ILE A 9 -3.14 0.47 -0.52
CA ILE A 9 -1.83 1.04 -0.14
C ILE A 9 -1.58 2.34 -0.90
N ILE A 10 -1.76 2.34 -2.22
CA ILE A 10 -1.55 3.53 -3.07
C ILE A 10 -2.45 4.66 -2.58
N ARG A 11 -3.74 4.39 -2.38
CA ARG A 11 -4.70 5.40 -1.89
C ARG A 11 -4.32 5.94 -0.51
N THR A 12 -3.99 5.08 0.44
CA THR A 12 -3.55 5.50 1.78
C THR A 12 -2.26 6.31 1.70
N SER A 13 -1.30 5.90 0.87
CA SER A 13 -0.02 6.60 0.70
C SER A 13 -0.22 8.00 0.11
N LEU A 14 -1.08 8.14 -0.90
CA LEU A 14 -1.43 9.44 -1.44
C LEU A 14 -2.12 10.33 -0.41
N ILE A 15 -3.07 9.81 0.37
CA ILE A 15 -3.76 10.57 1.42
C ILE A 15 -2.78 11.01 2.51
N VAL A 16 -1.95 10.10 3.02
CA VAL A 16 -0.94 10.39 4.05
C VAL A 16 0.08 11.39 3.53
N SER A 17 0.51 11.27 2.27
CA SER A 17 1.44 12.23 1.67
C SER A 17 0.82 13.60 1.43
N ALA A 18 -0.47 13.69 1.07
CA ALA A 18 -1.18 14.96 0.92
C ALA A 18 -1.38 15.65 2.27
N LEU A 19 -1.67 14.89 3.32
CA LEU A 19 -1.73 15.42 4.68
C LEU A 19 -0.34 15.88 5.13
N SER A 20 0.68 15.04 4.94
CA SER A 20 2.07 15.39 5.26
C SER A 20 2.55 16.62 4.50
N PHE A 21 2.15 16.75 3.22
CA PHE A 21 2.42 17.91 2.39
C PHE A 21 1.89 19.19 3.03
N LEU A 22 0.61 19.20 3.44
CA LEU A 22 -0.03 20.37 4.05
C LEU A 22 0.73 20.81 5.31
N PHE A 23 1.05 19.88 6.20
CA PHE A 23 1.79 20.18 7.43
C PHE A 23 3.22 20.63 7.13
N VAL A 24 3.98 19.87 6.35
CA VAL A 24 5.40 20.15 6.07
C VAL A 24 5.58 21.44 5.27
N SER A 25 4.62 21.78 4.42
CA SER A 25 4.60 23.04 3.68
C SER A 25 4.49 24.26 4.61
N VAL A 26 3.76 24.14 5.72
CA VAL A 26 3.59 25.24 6.70
C VAL A 26 4.80 25.34 7.62
N TYR A 27 5.33 24.22 8.10
CA TYR A 27 6.38 24.21 9.13
C TYR A 27 7.82 24.31 8.60
N ARG A 28 8.08 23.86 7.36
CA ARG A 28 9.44 23.81 6.81
C ARG A 28 9.58 24.71 5.60
N ASN A 29 9.01 24.29 4.47
CA ASN A 29 9.13 24.95 3.17
C ASN A 29 8.16 24.28 2.19
N PHE A 30 7.47 25.07 1.37
CA PHE A 30 6.53 24.59 0.35
C PHE A 30 7.19 23.58 -0.61
N LEU A 31 8.40 23.87 -1.08
CA LEU A 31 9.18 22.98 -1.95
C LEU A 31 9.50 21.65 -1.29
N PHE A 32 9.79 21.65 0.01
CA PHE A 32 10.07 20.42 0.74
C PHE A 32 8.81 19.55 0.85
N GLY A 33 7.64 20.15 1.09
CA GLY A 33 6.38 19.41 1.02
C GLY A 33 6.15 18.80 -0.37
N LEU A 34 6.31 19.61 -1.42
CA LEU A 34 6.07 19.18 -2.80
C LEU A 34 6.96 18.00 -3.20
N GLY A 35 8.24 18.04 -2.83
CA GLY A 35 9.18 16.95 -3.06
C GLY A 35 8.74 15.64 -2.39
N LEU A 36 8.13 15.71 -1.20
CA LEU A 36 7.66 14.55 -0.46
C LEU A 36 6.44 13.95 -1.15
N PHE A 37 5.50 14.81 -1.57
CA PHE A 37 4.33 14.37 -2.33
C PHE A 37 4.74 13.74 -3.67
N LEU A 38 5.62 14.40 -4.42
CA LEU A 38 6.14 13.89 -5.70
C LEU A 38 6.92 12.58 -5.52
N GLY A 39 7.78 12.48 -4.50
CA GLY A 39 8.48 11.24 -4.16
C GLY A 39 7.53 10.11 -3.81
N THR A 40 6.42 10.41 -3.12
CA THR A 40 5.38 9.41 -2.83
C THR A 40 4.63 9.00 -4.08
N ALA A 41 4.20 9.96 -4.91
CA ALA A 41 3.53 9.70 -6.18
C ALA A 41 4.42 8.86 -7.11
N TRP A 42 5.71 9.14 -7.12
CA TRP A 42 6.75 8.38 -7.80
C TRP A 42 6.79 6.92 -7.34
N GLY A 43 6.86 6.70 -6.02
CA GLY A 43 6.84 5.37 -5.42
C GLY A 43 5.54 4.61 -5.73
N CYS A 44 4.40 5.29 -5.67
CA CYS A 44 3.09 4.74 -6.01
C CYS A 44 3.03 4.27 -7.46
N LEU A 45 3.53 5.09 -8.39
CA LEU A 45 3.58 4.76 -9.81
C LEU A 45 4.50 3.56 -10.05
N ASN A 46 5.65 3.52 -9.37
CA ASN A 46 6.57 2.38 -9.41
C ASN A 46 5.88 1.08 -8.96
N LEU A 47 5.24 1.11 -7.79
CA LEU A 47 4.54 -0.03 -7.21
C LEU A 47 3.37 -0.51 -8.08
N PHE A 48 2.56 0.42 -8.62
CA PHE A 48 1.45 0.10 -9.51
C PHE A 48 1.92 -0.68 -10.73
N PHE A 49 2.99 -0.20 -11.37
CA PHE A 49 3.50 -0.88 -12.52
C PHE A 49 4.20 -2.21 -12.19
N ILE A 50 4.89 -2.35 -11.05
CA ILE A 50 5.43 -3.65 -10.62
C ILE A 50 4.28 -4.64 -10.46
N THR A 51 3.18 -4.19 -9.86
CA THR A 51 1.98 -4.99 -9.65
C THR A 51 1.39 -5.49 -10.96
N GLN A 52 1.26 -4.63 -11.97
CA GLN A 52 0.80 -5.05 -13.29
C GLN A 52 1.73 -6.08 -13.95
N LEU A 53 3.04 -5.88 -13.84
CA LEU A 53 4.03 -6.82 -14.39
C LEU A 53 3.93 -8.19 -13.71
N VAL A 54 3.82 -8.22 -12.38
CA VAL A 54 3.65 -9.46 -11.63
C VAL A 54 2.35 -10.16 -12.05
N VAL A 55 1.23 -9.44 -12.12
CA VAL A 55 -0.06 -10.02 -12.52
C VAL A 55 0.00 -10.60 -13.93
N GLU A 56 0.56 -9.87 -14.89
CA GLU A 56 0.65 -10.32 -16.28
C GLU A 56 1.67 -11.47 -16.46
N ALA A 57 2.78 -11.46 -15.70
CA ALA A 57 3.79 -12.52 -15.75
C ALA A 57 3.29 -13.84 -15.15
N PHE A 58 2.47 -13.79 -14.09
CA PHE A 58 1.89 -14.97 -13.44
C PHE A 58 0.49 -15.35 -13.97
N SER A 59 -0.03 -14.62 -14.95
CA SER A 59 -1.32 -14.93 -15.57
C SER A 59 -1.21 -16.19 -16.43
N LEU A 60 -2.03 -17.20 -16.13
CA LEU A 60 -2.08 -18.49 -16.85
C LEU A 60 -2.59 -18.37 -18.31
N LYS A 61 -3.15 -17.22 -18.70
CA LYS A 61 -3.58 -16.93 -20.07
C LYS A 61 -2.39 -16.41 -20.87
N LYS A 62 -2.01 -17.12 -21.94
CA LYS A 62 -0.97 -16.79 -22.95
C LYS A 62 -0.49 -15.33 -22.84
N PRO A 63 0.62 -15.06 -22.16
CA PRO A 63 1.09 -13.69 -21.95
C PRO A 63 1.36 -13.08 -23.33
N ASN A 64 0.77 -11.92 -23.59
CA ASN A 64 0.99 -11.22 -24.85
C ASN A 64 2.35 -10.52 -24.77
N LYS A 65 3.42 -11.31 -24.94
CA LYS A 65 4.81 -10.94 -24.66
C LYS A 65 5.19 -9.58 -25.23
N GLY A 66 4.69 -9.22 -26.41
CA GLY A 66 4.93 -7.91 -27.03
C GLY A 66 4.40 -6.73 -26.21
N LYS A 67 3.19 -6.80 -25.65
CA LYS A 67 2.63 -5.73 -24.80
C LYS A 67 3.36 -5.64 -23.46
N LEU A 68 3.71 -6.78 -22.87
CA LEU A 68 4.47 -6.84 -21.62
C LEU A 68 5.86 -6.22 -21.78
N THR A 69 6.58 -6.60 -22.85
CA THR A 69 7.90 -6.04 -23.14
C THR A 69 7.83 -4.56 -23.50
N LEU A 70 6.83 -4.11 -24.25
CA LEU A 70 6.65 -2.69 -24.57
C LEU A 70 6.36 -1.85 -23.32
N ILE A 71 5.49 -2.34 -22.43
CA ILE A 71 5.22 -1.71 -21.13
C ILE A 71 6.49 -1.65 -20.30
N LEU A 72 7.27 -2.74 -20.23
CA LEU A 72 8.53 -2.77 -19.50
C LEU A 72 9.55 -1.79 -20.08
N LEU A 73 9.75 -1.83 -21.40
CA LEU A 73 10.75 -1.04 -22.12
C LEU A 73 10.41 0.45 -22.18
N ILE A 74 9.14 0.84 -22.08
CA ILE A 74 8.74 2.26 -22.00
C ILE A 74 8.72 2.72 -20.54
N LYS A 75 8.20 1.90 -19.63
CA LYS A 75 8.09 2.24 -18.21
C LYS A 75 9.46 2.50 -17.59
N PHE A 76 10.43 1.61 -17.80
CA PHE A 76 11.74 1.75 -17.15
C PHE A 76 12.45 3.06 -17.57
N PRO A 77 12.64 3.38 -18.85
CA PRO A 77 13.25 4.66 -19.20
C PRO A 77 12.36 5.84 -18.80
N LEU A 78 11.03 5.80 -19.00
CA LEU A 78 10.18 6.96 -18.66
C LEU A 78 10.18 7.26 -17.16
N LEU A 79 10.08 6.22 -16.32
CA LEU A 79 10.16 6.35 -14.88
C LEU A 79 11.58 6.78 -14.52
N TYR A 80 12.63 6.00 -14.75
CA TYR A 80 13.96 6.41 -14.28
C TYR A 80 14.46 7.76 -14.87
N TYR A 81 14.04 8.13 -16.08
CA TYR A 81 14.32 9.44 -16.67
C TYR A 81 13.57 10.58 -16.00
N ALA A 82 12.29 10.45 -15.66
CA ALA A 82 11.61 11.50 -14.91
C ALA A 82 12.21 11.64 -13.48
N GLY A 83 12.75 10.57 -12.89
CA GLY A 83 13.46 10.64 -11.61
C GLY A 83 14.78 11.40 -11.75
N TYR A 84 15.50 11.14 -12.84
CA TYR A 84 16.69 11.89 -13.22
C TYR A 84 16.38 13.38 -13.45
N ILE A 85 15.28 13.71 -14.14
CA ILE A 85 14.85 15.10 -14.32
C ILE A 85 14.55 15.76 -12.97
N LEU A 86 13.79 15.10 -12.09
CA LEU A 86 13.46 15.64 -10.77
C LEU A 86 14.72 15.94 -9.94
N LEU A 87 15.74 15.08 -10.00
CA LEU A 87 17.01 15.28 -9.31
C LEU A 87 17.88 16.34 -9.99
N ARG A 88 17.90 16.39 -11.32
CA ARG A 88 18.70 17.33 -12.10
C ARG A 88 18.21 18.76 -11.96
N LEU A 89 16.89 18.94 -11.83
CA LEU A 89 16.25 20.23 -11.70
C LEU A 89 16.68 20.99 -10.43
N LYS A 90 17.22 20.31 -9.40
CA LYS A 90 17.60 20.89 -8.08
C LYS A 90 16.52 21.74 -7.40
N TYR A 91 15.29 21.72 -7.92
CA TYR A 91 14.14 22.45 -7.39
C TYR A 91 13.68 21.90 -6.04
N PHE A 92 13.94 20.62 -5.78
CA PHE A 92 13.54 19.94 -4.55
C PHE A 92 14.77 19.39 -3.83
N PRO A 93 14.81 19.51 -2.49
CA PRO A 93 15.83 18.84 -1.70
C PRO A 93 15.70 17.33 -1.88
N VAL A 94 16.81 16.66 -2.19
CA VAL A 94 16.87 15.20 -2.47
C VAL A 94 16.32 14.38 -1.30
N GLU A 95 16.55 14.85 -0.08
CA GLU A 95 16.04 14.27 1.16
C GLU A 95 14.51 14.15 1.16
N SER A 96 13.80 15.19 0.72
CA SER A 96 12.34 15.22 0.70
C SER A 96 11.77 14.16 -0.26
N LEU A 97 12.38 14.04 -1.44
CA LEU A 97 12.05 13.04 -2.44
C LEU A 97 12.27 11.61 -1.92
N LEU A 98 13.40 11.36 -1.26
CA LEU A 98 13.71 10.08 -0.65
C LEU A 98 12.73 9.72 0.49
N ILE A 99 12.39 10.69 1.35
CA ILE A 99 11.41 10.49 2.42
C ILE A 99 10.04 10.14 1.83
N GLY A 100 9.58 10.88 0.81
CA GLY A 100 8.34 10.56 0.11
C GLY A 100 8.36 9.18 -0.54
N PHE A 101 9.48 8.82 -1.19
CA PHE A 101 9.63 7.52 -1.82
C PHE A 101 9.63 6.36 -0.82
N THR A 102 10.27 6.54 0.35
CA THR A 102 10.32 5.52 1.40
C THR A 102 9.00 5.37 2.17
N LEU A 103 8.18 6.42 2.22
CA LEU A 103 6.88 6.43 2.90
C LEU A 103 5.97 5.27 2.45
N ILE A 104 6.00 4.92 1.16
CA ILE A 104 5.17 3.83 0.62
C ILE A 104 5.52 2.48 1.25
N PHE A 105 6.81 2.24 1.54
CA PHE A 105 7.27 1.01 2.18
C PHE A 105 6.86 0.98 3.65
N ALA A 106 6.94 2.11 4.35
CA ALA A 106 6.47 2.23 5.73
C ALA A 106 4.97 1.91 5.84
N ILE A 107 4.14 2.48 4.95
CA ILE A 107 2.69 2.23 4.92
C ILE A 107 2.40 0.77 4.55
N THR A 108 3.12 0.21 3.59
CA THR A 108 3.00 -1.20 3.21
C THR A 108 3.30 -2.12 4.39
N PHE A 109 4.42 -1.86 5.09
CA PHE A 109 4.84 -2.62 6.26
C PHE A 109 3.81 -2.53 7.39
N LEU A 110 3.33 -1.34 7.71
CA LEU A 110 2.33 -1.13 8.76
C LEU A 110 1.01 -1.83 8.43
N LYS A 111 0.56 -1.76 7.18
CA LYS A 111 -0.66 -2.40 6.72
C LYS A 111 -0.54 -3.93 6.66
N ALA A 112 0.64 -4.45 6.33
CA ALA A 112 0.94 -5.88 6.40
C ALA A 112 0.97 -6.38 7.85
N LEU A 113 1.61 -5.65 8.77
CA LEU A 113 1.60 -5.95 10.20
C LEU A 113 0.17 -5.96 10.76
N GLY A 114 -0.64 -4.93 10.46
CA GLY A 114 -2.03 -4.87 10.90
C GLY A 114 -2.83 -6.09 10.43
N GLN A 115 -2.60 -6.56 9.20
CA GLN A 115 -3.25 -7.76 8.68
C GLN A 115 -2.84 -9.05 9.41
N VAL A 116 -1.62 -9.13 9.96
CA VAL A 116 -1.15 -10.29 10.74
C VAL A 116 -1.64 -10.23 12.20
N VAL A 117 -1.65 -9.04 12.80
CA VAL A 117 -1.96 -8.84 14.22
C VAL A 117 -3.48 -8.88 14.49
N LEU A 118 -4.30 -8.20 13.67
CA LEU A 118 -5.74 -8.06 13.92
C LEU A 118 -6.53 -9.39 13.95
N PRO A 119 -6.27 -10.38 13.07
CA PRO A 119 -6.93 -11.69 13.15
C PRO A 119 -6.61 -12.45 14.44
N SER A 120 -5.42 -12.20 15.01
CA SER A 120 -4.95 -12.84 16.24
C SER A 120 -5.68 -12.31 17.47
N VAL A 121 -6.03 -11.02 17.48
CA VAL A 121 -6.84 -10.39 18.54
C VAL A 121 -8.31 -10.83 18.46
N SER A 122 -8.90 -10.85 17.26
CA SER A 122 -10.32 -11.20 17.09
C SER A 122 -10.63 -12.67 17.37
N ARG A 123 -9.67 -13.60 17.21
CA ARG A 123 -9.83 -15.01 17.60
C ARG A 123 -9.81 -15.25 19.11
N GLY A 124 -9.18 -14.38 19.90
CA GLY A 124 -9.18 -14.48 21.36
C GLY A 124 -10.57 -14.26 21.97
N ASP A 125 -11.35 -13.36 21.36
CA ASP A 125 -12.66 -12.94 21.87
C ASP A 125 -13.76 -13.97 21.58
N LYS A 126 -13.66 -14.70 20.46
CA LYS A 126 -14.62 -15.74 20.09
C LYS A 126 -14.57 -17.00 20.97
N LYS A 127 -13.51 -17.20 21.77
CA LYS A 127 -13.42 -18.32 22.72
C LYS A 127 -14.17 -18.05 24.04
N ILE A 128 -14.63 -16.82 24.27
CA ILE A 128 -15.33 -16.40 25.48
C ILE A 128 -16.71 -15.85 25.09
N SER A 129 -17.49 -16.62 24.34
CA SER A 129 -18.95 -16.41 24.31
C SER A 129 -19.58 -17.42 25.26
N PRO A 130 -20.49 -16.98 26.16
CA PRO A 130 -20.99 -17.81 27.23
C PRO A 130 -21.74 -19.01 26.64
N LEU A 131 -21.53 -20.18 27.25
CA LEU A 131 -22.37 -21.34 26.99
C LEU A 131 -23.83 -20.90 27.03
N ASN A 132 -24.56 -21.12 25.93
CA ASN A 132 -25.99 -20.87 25.83
C ASN A 132 -26.73 -21.67 26.94
N PRO A 133 -27.37 -21.01 27.92
CA PRO A 133 -28.09 -21.68 29.00
C PRO A 133 -29.30 -22.48 28.49
N ASP A 134 -29.81 -22.19 27.29
CA ASP A 134 -30.98 -22.87 26.72
C ASP A 134 -30.72 -24.33 26.35
N LYS A 135 -29.45 -24.74 26.23
CA LYS A 135 -29.10 -26.14 25.94
C LYS A 135 -29.11 -27.05 27.18
N ILE A 136 -29.17 -26.48 28.39
CA ILE A 136 -29.15 -27.25 29.65
C ILE A 136 -30.57 -27.73 30.01
N ASN A 137 -31.60 -26.93 29.71
CA ASN A 137 -32.98 -27.25 30.08
C ASN A 137 -33.68 -28.27 29.16
N SER A 138 -33.19 -28.47 27.93
CA SER A 138 -33.75 -29.49 27.04
C SER A 138 -33.28 -30.91 27.39
N THR A 139 -32.13 -31.05 28.03
CA THR A 139 -31.59 -32.36 28.44
C THR A 139 -32.30 -32.88 29.69
N ASN A 140 -32.66 -31.99 30.63
CA ASN A 140 -33.28 -32.38 31.90
C ASN A 140 -34.78 -32.72 31.78
N LYS A 141 -35.44 -32.32 30.69
CA LYS A 141 -36.85 -32.66 30.41
C LYS A 141 -37.03 -34.06 29.80
N SER A 142 -35.97 -34.70 29.32
CA SER A 142 -36.02 -36.08 28.81
C SER A 142 -35.80 -37.16 29.88
N LEU A 143 -35.43 -36.74 31.09
CA LEU A 143 -35.08 -37.62 32.21
C LEU A 143 -36.08 -37.51 33.39
N ARG A 144 -37.24 -36.88 33.18
CA ARG A 144 -38.36 -36.87 34.13
C ARG A 144 -39.62 -37.42 33.49
#